data_AF-A0A948RFE0-F1
#
_entry.id   AF-A0A948RFE0-F1
#
_cell.length_a   1.000
_cell.length_b   1.000
_cell.length_c   1.000
_cell.angle_alpha   90.00
_cell.angle_beta   90.00
_cell.angle_gamma   90.00
#
_symmetry.space_group_name_H-M   'P 1'
#
loop_
_entity.id
_entity.type
_entity.pdbx_description
1 polymer ?
#
loop_
_entity_poly.entity_id
_entity_poly.type
_entity_poly.pdbx_seq_one_letter_code
_entity_poly.pdbx_strand_id
1 'polypeptide(L)'
;MTKYTDSLRGYAFPTHQCDKFKCRYCGADGTKSYETWLTLSWDHLLPKGHPNRDNPDYIVTACNFCNTADNRYFDLAEKRGLKFDGLTPDELIKQRMPYVQATRQAYKAFWEENVKKTNS
;
A
#
# COMPACT_ATOMS: atom_id res chain seq x y z
N MET A 1 -20.85 16.52 15.87
CA MET A 1 -19.51 15.88 15.81
C MET A 1 -18.97 16.02 14.40
N THR A 2 -17.75 16.52 14.25
CA THR A 2 -17.12 16.68 12.93
C THR A 2 -16.89 15.30 12.30
N LYS A 3 -17.45 15.05 11.12
CA LYS A 3 -17.23 13.80 10.36
C LYS A 3 -16.14 14.05 9.33
N TYR A 4 -15.00 13.38 9.47
CA TYR A 4 -13.93 13.42 8.48
C TYR A 4 -14.24 12.48 7.32
N THR A 5 -13.89 12.89 6.10
CA THR A 5 -14.14 12.14 4.85
C THR A 5 -12.86 11.80 4.10
N ASP A 6 -11.69 12.18 4.64
CA ASP A 6 -10.37 11.84 4.09
C ASP A 6 -9.84 10.50 4.61
N SER A 7 -8.78 9.97 3.99
CA SER A 7 -8.20 8.66 4.37
C SER A 7 -7.64 8.68 5.79
N LEU A 8 -6.89 9.72 6.14
CA LEU A 8 -6.11 9.77 7.37
C LEU A 8 -6.97 9.94 8.61
N ARG A 9 -8.03 10.76 8.56
CA ARG A 9 -8.89 11.09 9.71
C ARG A 9 -10.28 10.47 9.60
N GLY A 10 -10.65 10.01 8.40
CA GLY A 10 -11.99 9.52 8.07
C GLY A 10 -12.01 8.03 7.79
N TYR A 11 -12.34 7.65 6.56
CA TYR A 11 -12.78 6.29 6.22
C TYR A 11 -11.71 5.20 6.43
N ALA A 12 -10.42 5.54 6.31
CA ALA A 12 -9.34 4.56 6.48
C ALA A 12 -8.72 4.58 7.88
N PHE A 13 -9.14 5.49 8.76
CA PHE A 13 -8.60 5.58 10.11
C PHE A 13 -8.70 4.26 10.91
N PRO A 14 -9.83 3.49 10.87
CA PRO A 14 -9.89 2.18 11.54
C PRO A 14 -8.89 1.16 10.98
N THR A 15 -8.67 1.16 9.66
CA THR A 15 -7.65 0.31 9.02
C THR A 15 -6.25 0.70 9.50
N HIS A 16 -5.97 2.00 9.62
CA HIS A 16 -4.71 2.49 10.19
C HIS A 16 -4.53 2.04 11.63
N GLN A 17 -5.59 2.04 12.46
CA GLN A 17 -5.51 1.51 13.82
C GLN A 17 -5.23 0.01 13.85
N CYS A 18 -5.90 -0.78 13.01
CA CYS A 18 -5.70 -2.23 12.89
C CYS A 18 -4.23 -2.57 12.56
N ASP A 19 -3.66 -1.86 11.59
CA ASP A 19 -2.28 -2.06 11.16
C ASP A 19 -1.24 -1.30 12.01
N LYS A 20 -1.65 -0.74 13.15
CA LYS A 20 -0.79 0.01 14.07
C LYS A 20 -0.06 1.18 13.39
N PHE A 21 -0.73 1.83 12.43
CA PHE A 21 -0.24 2.92 11.59
C PHE A 21 1.00 2.55 10.76
N LYS A 22 1.16 1.26 10.43
CA LYS A 22 2.29 0.78 9.63
C LYS A 22 1.86 0.40 8.23
N CYS A 23 2.61 0.86 7.23
CA CYS A 23 2.44 0.35 5.88
C CYS A 23 2.71 -1.15 5.85
N ARG A 24 1.71 -1.94 5.43
CA ARG A 24 1.79 -3.40 5.35
C ARG A 24 2.77 -3.94 4.29
N TYR A 25 3.31 -3.06 3.44
CA TYR A 25 4.34 -3.40 2.45
C TYR A 25 5.76 -3.07 2.93
N CYS A 26 6.03 -1.80 3.23
CA CYS A 26 7.39 -1.33 3.51
C CYS A 26 7.70 -1.09 4.99
N GLY A 27 6.71 -1.19 5.88
CA GLY A 27 6.88 -0.98 7.31
C GLY A 27 7.01 0.47 7.75
N ALA A 28 6.82 1.45 6.84
CA ALA A 28 6.79 2.87 7.22
C ALA A 28 5.78 3.08 8.37
N ASP A 29 6.26 3.69 9.46
CA ASP A 29 5.54 3.77 10.73
C ASP A 29 5.08 5.21 10.99
N GLY A 30 3.78 5.45 10.80
CA GLY A 30 3.17 6.76 10.98
C GLY A 30 3.19 7.24 12.43
N THR A 31 3.51 6.39 13.42
CA THR A 31 3.66 6.85 14.81
C THR A 31 4.99 7.54 15.07
N LYS A 32 5.95 7.47 14.13
CA LYS A 32 7.30 7.98 14.30
C LYS A 32 7.48 9.44 13.91
N SER A 33 6.72 9.94 12.94
CA SER A 33 6.74 11.35 12.56
C SER A 33 5.45 11.75 11.87
N TYR A 34 5.11 13.04 11.97
CA TYR A 34 3.96 13.62 11.27
C TYR A 34 4.08 13.44 9.75
N GLU A 35 5.29 13.61 9.20
CA GLU A 35 5.58 13.46 7.77
C GLU A 35 5.35 12.01 7.31
N THR A 36 5.72 11.02 8.14
CA THR A 36 5.45 9.62 7.82
C THR A 36 3.95 9.32 7.89
N TRP A 37 3.26 9.83 8.90
CA TRP A 37 1.80 9.70 9.02
C TRP A 37 1.06 10.29 7.83
N LEU A 38 1.46 11.47 7.35
CA LEU A 38 0.88 12.10 6.16
C LEU A 38 1.01 11.27 4.88
N THR A 39 1.94 10.31 4.84
CA THR A 39 2.10 9.42 3.69
C THR A 39 1.14 8.24 3.72
N LEU A 40 0.42 7.99 4.81
CA LEU A 40 -0.45 6.82 4.92
C LEU A 40 -1.73 7.00 4.09
N SER A 41 -2.20 5.87 3.57
CA SER A 41 -3.44 5.70 2.83
C SER A 41 -3.90 4.25 3.01
N TRP A 42 -4.99 3.90 2.35
CA TRP A 42 -5.46 2.52 2.27
C TRP A 42 -5.27 1.93 0.88
N ASP A 43 -5.16 0.61 0.82
CA ASP A 43 -5.00 -0.13 -0.42
C ASP A 43 -5.91 -1.35 -0.39
N HIS A 44 -6.57 -1.62 -1.52
CA HIS A 44 -7.46 -2.77 -1.65
C HIS A 44 -6.65 -3.95 -2.14
N LEU A 45 -6.76 -5.09 -1.46
CA LEU A 45 -6.05 -6.31 -1.83
C LEU A 45 -6.72 -7.09 -2.97
N LEU A 46 -7.97 -6.75 -3.29
CA LEU A 46 -8.81 -7.44 -4.27
C LEU A 46 -9.21 -6.51 -5.42
N PRO A 47 -9.36 -7.02 -6.66
CA PRO A 47 -9.67 -6.21 -7.84
C PRO A 47 -11.08 -5.60 -7.78
N LYS A 48 -11.32 -4.55 -8.58
CA LYS A 48 -12.67 -3.99 -8.79
C LYS A 48 -13.63 -5.09 -9.26
N GLY A 49 -14.84 -5.09 -8.69
CA GLY A 49 -15.87 -6.10 -8.99
C GLY A 49 -15.78 -7.37 -8.16
N HIS A 50 -14.70 -7.59 -7.40
CA HIS A 50 -14.63 -8.73 -6.48
C HIS A 50 -15.59 -8.52 -5.30
N PRO A 51 -16.39 -9.53 -4.89
CA PRO A 51 -17.42 -9.37 -3.85
C PRO A 51 -16.86 -8.92 -2.50
N ASN A 52 -15.66 -9.39 -2.13
CA ASN A 52 -14.99 -8.99 -0.89
C ASN A 52 -14.12 -7.74 -1.01
N ARG A 53 -14.17 -7.01 -2.14
CA ARG A 53 -13.26 -5.86 -2.34
C ARG A 53 -13.36 -4.82 -1.23
N ASP A 54 -14.59 -4.48 -0.84
CA ASP A 54 -14.85 -3.45 0.17
C ASP A 54 -14.98 -4.03 1.59
N ASN A 55 -14.66 -5.32 1.77
CA ASN A 55 -14.57 -5.92 3.10
C ASN A 55 -13.32 -5.32 3.81
N PRO A 56 -13.47 -4.74 5.01
CA PRO A 56 -12.35 -4.18 5.78
C PRO A 56 -11.16 -5.14 5.99
N ASP A 57 -11.40 -6.45 6.05
CA ASP A 57 -10.33 -7.45 6.20
C ASP A 57 -9.38 -7.49 5.00
N TYR A 58 -9.86 -7.07 3.83
CA TYR A 58 -9.12 -7.05 2.56
C TYR A 58 -8.65 -5.65 2.16
N ILE A 59 -8.70 -4.70 3.10
CA ILE A 59 -8.21 -3.35 2.93
C ILE A 59 -7.13 -3.10 3.99
N VAL A 60 -5.97 -2.63 3.54
CA VAL A 60 -4.80 -2.47 4.40
C VAL A 60 -4.23 -1.08 4.34
N THR A 61 -3.50 -0.71 5.38
CA THR A 61 -2.69 0.50 5.43
C THR A 61 -1.49 0.38 4.51
N ALA A 62 -1.36 1.32 3.59
CA ALA A 62 -0.23 1.44 2.69
C ALA A 62 0.26 2.89 2.67
N CYS A 63 1.58 3.12 2.60
CA CYS A 63 2.04 4.46 2.26
C CYS A 63 1.70 4.77 0.79
N ASN A 64 1.59 6.06 0.45
CA ASN A 64 1.21 6.55 -0.88
C ASN A 64 2.09 5.95 -1.98
N PHE A 65 3.39 5.78 -1.71
CA PHE A 65 4.30 5.12 -2.64
C PHE A 65 3.93 3.65 -2.87
N CYS A 66 3.82 2.84 -1.82
CA CYS A 66 3.53 1.42 -1.96
C CYS A 66 2.13 1.15 -2.54
N ASN A 67 1.15 2.00 -2.21
CA ASN A 67 -0.20 1.93 -2.77
C ASN A 67 -0.18 2.05 -4.32
N THR A 68 0.71 2.89 -4.84
CA THR A 68 0.79 3.20 -6.29
C THR A 68 1.95 2.53 -7.01
N ALA A 69 2.84 1.83 -6.28
CA ALA A 69 4.06 1.22 -6.80
C ALA A 69 3.83 0.23 -7.96
N ASP A 70 2.64 -0.34 -8.05
CA ASP A 70 2.20 -1.20 -9.16
C ASP A 70 0.72 -0.93 -9.45
N ASN A 71 0.42 0.28 -9.92
CA ASN A 71 -0.95 0.73 -10.20
C ASN A 71 -1.69 -0.13 -11.25
N ARG A 72 -0.96 -0.95 -12.02
CA ARG A 72 -1.47 -1.92 -12.99
C ARG A 72 -1.45 -3.36 -12.47
N TYR A 73 -1.29 -3.57 -11.15
CA TYR A 73 -1.20 -4.90 -10.54
C TYR A 73 -2.37 -5.80 -10.94
N PHE A 74 -3.59 -5.30 -10.87
CA PHE A 74 -4.79 -6.04 -11.24
C PHE A 74 -4.94 -6.21 -12.76
N ASP A 75 -4.61 -5.19 -13.56
CA ASP A 75 -4.67 -5.27 -15.03
C ASP A 75 -3.71 -6.33 -15.60
N LEU A 76 -2.63 -6.61 -14.89
CA LEU A 76 -1.60 -7.57 -15.27
C LEU A 76 -1.78 -8.94 -14.60
N ALA A 77 -2.88 -9.15 -13.87
CA ALA A 77 -3.08 -10.35 -13.06
C ALA A 77 -3.03 -11.63 -13.88
N GLU A 78 -3.75 -11.69 -15.02
CA GLU A 78 -3.76 -12.84 -15.91
C GLU A 78 -2.35 -13.14 -16.46
N LYS A 79 -1.67 -12.12 -17.00
CA LYS A 79 -0.30 -12.23 -17.52
C LYS A 79 0.69 -12.74 -16.47
N ARG A 80 0.48 -12.39 -15.21
CA ARG A 80 1.34 -12.73 -14.07
C ARG A 80 0.91 -14.00 -13.34
N GLY A 81 -0.18 -14.65 -13.77
CA GLY A 81 -0.72 -15.85 -13.12
C GLY A 81 -1.18 -15.62 -11.67
N LEU A 82 -1.63 -14.40 -11.35
CA LEU A 82 -2.06 -14.03 -9.99
C LEU A 82 -3.42 -14.65 -9.67
N LYS A 83 -3.59 -15.05 -8.41
CA LYS A 83 -4.87 -15.54 -7.87
C LYS A 83 -5.38 -14.58 -6.80
N PHE A 84 -6.70 -14.56 -6.60
CA PHE A 84 -7.35 -13.71 -5.60
C PHE A 84 -8.31 -14.52 -4.72
N ASP A 85 -9.11 -15.38 -5.34
CA ASP A 85 -10.06 -16.23 -4.61
C ASP A 85 -9.35 -17.22 -3.70
N GLY A 86 -9.88 -17.36 -2.49
CA GLY A 86 -9.39 -18.30 -1.48
C GLY A 86 -8.09 -17.88 -0.77
N LEU A 87 -7.50 -16.73 -1.12
CA LEU A 87 -6.33 -16.19 -0.44
C LEU A 87 -6.71 -15.31 0.74
N THR A 88 -5.99 -15.48 1.85
CA THR A 88 -6.05 -14.58 2.99
C THR A 88 -5.42 -13.21 2.67
N PRO A 89 -5.73 -12.15 3.45
CA PRO A 89 -5.09 -10.85 3.30
C PRO A 89 -3.55 -10.92 3.31
N ASP A 90 -2.96 -11.73 4.20
CA ASP A 90 -1.50 -11.88 4.28
C ASP A 90 -0.92 -12.57 3.04
N GLU A 91 -1.62 -13.54 2.46
CA GLU A 91 -1.22 -14.18 1.20
C GLU A 91 -1.32 -13.22 0.02
N LEU A 92 -2.36 -12.39 -0.03
CA LEU A 92 -2.50 -11.34 -1.05
C LEU A 92 -1.40 -10.29 -0.96
N ILE A 93 -1.07 -9.84 0.26
CA ILE A 93 0.07 -8.95 0.51
C ILE A 93 1.36 -9.62 0.05
N LYS A 94 1.59 -10.88 0.43
CA LYS A 94 2.77 -11.66 0.03
C LYS A 94 2.86 -11.81 -1.50
N GLN A 95 1.74 -12.01 -2.19
CA GLN A 95 1.69 -12.10 -3.65
C GLN A 95 2.02 -10.75 -4.33
N ARG A 96 1.57 -9.63 -3.76
CA ARG A 96 1.82 -8.28 -4.29
C ARG A 96 3.21 -7.74 -3.95
N MET A 97 3.80 -8.19 -2.84
CA MET A 97 5.06 -7.68 -2.28
C MET A 97 6.22 -7.65 -3.27
N PRO A 98 6.49 -8.70 -4.10
CA PRO A 98 7.61 -8.68 -5.04
C PRO A 98 7.52 -7.54 -6.05
N TYR A 99 6.32 -7.20 -6.53
CA TYR A 99 6.10 -6.11 -7.48
C TYR A 99 6.32 -4.74 -6.84
N VAL A 100 5.79 -4.55 -5.63
CA VAL A 100 6.02 -3.32 -4.84
C VAL A 100 7.51 -3.14 -4.55
N GLN A 101 8.21 -4.22 -4.14
CA GLN A 101 9.64 -4.19 -3.85
C GLN A 101 10.48 -3.90 -5.08
N ALA A 102 10.16 -4.49 -6.24
CA ALA A 102 10.85 -4.20 -7.50
C ALA A 102 10.77 -2.71 -7.86
N THR A 103 9.58 -2.10 -7.77
CA THR A 103 9.43 -0.65 -8.00
C THR A 103 10.21 0.17 -6.96
N ARG A 104 10.18 -0.21 -5.68
CA ARG A 104 10.96 0.47 -4.63
C ARG A 104 12.46 0.43 -4.92
N GLN A 105 12.98 -0.72 -5.35
CA GLN A 105 14.38 -0.89 -5.70
C GLN A 105 14.77 -0.04 -6.91
N ALA A 106 13.94 -0.01 -7.95
CA ALA A 106 14.17 0.84 -9.13
C ALA A 106 14.22 2.33 -8.76
N TYR A 107 13.28 2.81 -7.92
CA TYR A 107 13.29 4.19 -7.44
C TYR A 107 14.49 4.50 -6.55
N LYS A 108 14.90 3.56 -5.70
CA LYS A 108 16.10 3.71 -4.87
C LYS A 108 17.35 3.84 -5.73
N ALA A 109 17.52 2.99 -6.74
CA ALA A 109 18.65 3.05 -7.66
C ALA A 109 18.70 4.41 -8.37
N PHE A 110 17.56 4.88 -8.90
CA PHE A 110 17.46 6.20 -9.52
C PHE A 110 17.83 7.32 -8.54
N TRP A 111 17.31 7.28 -7.31
CA TRP A 111 17.63 8.28 -6.29
C TRP A 111 19.12 8.29 -5.93
N GLU A 112 19.74 7.12 -5.75
CA GLU A 112 21.18 7.01 -5.44
C GLU A 112 22.05 7.54 -6.59
N GLU A 113 21.65 7.31 -7.84
CA GLU A 113 22.40 7.75 -9.00
C GLU A 113 22.22 9.24 -9.32
N ASN A 114 21.00 9.77 -9.17
CA ASN A 114 20.62 11.07 -9.74
C ASN A 114 20.28 12.15 -8.70
N VAL A 115 19.92 11.79 -7.47
CA VAL A 115 19.40 12.74 -6.47
C VAL A 115 20.32 12.86 -5.26
N LYS A 116 20.83 11.73 -4.75
CA LYS A 116 21.73 11.74 -3.59
C LYS A 116 23.06 12.41 -3.94
N LYS A 117 23.61 12.08 -5.12
CA LYS A 117 24.91 12.57 -5.58
C LYS A 117 24.92 14.06 -5.91
N THR A 118 23.78 14.67 -6.23
CA THR A 118 23.70 16.10 -6.57
C THR A 118 23.81 17.02 -5.36
N ASN A 119 23.71 16.48 -4.14
CA ASN A 119 23.85 17.22 -2.89
C ASN A 119 25.12 16.84 -2.11
N SER A 120 26.04 16.09 -2.73
CA SER A 120 27.36 15.73 -2.17
C SER A 120 28.44 16.54 -2.86
#